data_AF-A0A936WTP3-F1
#
_entry.id   AF-A0A936WTP3-F1
#
_cell.length_a   1.000
_cell.length_b   1.000
_cell.length_c   1.000
_cell.angle_alpha   90.00
_cell.angle_beta   90.00
_cell.angle_gamma   90.00
#
_symmetry.space_group_name_H-M   'P 1'
#
loop_
_entity.id
_entity.type
_entity.pdbx_description
1 polymer ?
#
loop_
_entity_poly.entity_id
_entity_poly.type
_entity_poly.pdbx_seq_one_letter_code
_entity_poly.pdbx_strand_id
1 'polypeptide(L)'
;MIFYYALVRAFFPKYEANLFTLFFRATLRQQQLREQLLQSPLPSLFLNILFILSGSLYISFLARYEGVLQQLDFWILWIYAMGALAGIYIGKFLVIKTIGWILRFTKASDAYIFVVFMVNKMTGIFLLPVLLLMAFPSESLLPVVVTLSLIMLVVLLAYRFLISYRVVRNEIKVNPFHFFIYLCAFEIAPLLLIYKVLLNIVERTI
;
A
#
# COMPACT_ATOMS: atom_id res chain seq x y z
N MET A 1 -7.80 6.64 -14.65
CA MET A 1 -7.76 5.66 -13.53
C MET A 1 -9.11 5.02 -13.26
N ILE A 2 -10.21 5.78 -13.19
CA ILE A 2 -11.56 5.20 -12.98
C ILE A 2 -11.96 4.25 -14.11
N PHE A 3 -11.77 4.64 -15.37
CA PHE A 3 -12.00 3.76 -16.52
C PHE A 3 -11.17 2.47 -16.45
N TYR A 4 -9.90 2.58 -16.07
CA TYR A 4 -9.01 1.42 -15.88
C TYR A 4 -9.55 0.47 -14.80
N TYR A 5 -9.96 1.01 -13.65
CA TYR A 5 -10.57 0.18 -12.59
C TYR A 5 -11.89 -0.45 -13.04
N ALA A 6 -12.74 0.28 -13.76
CA ALA A 6 -13.97 -0.26 -14.33
C ALA A 6 -13.70 -1.44 -15.28
N LEU A 7 -12.65 -1.34 -16.10
CA LEU A 7 -12.21 -2.43 -16.97
C LEU A 7 -11.79 -3.65 -16.13
N VAL A 8 -10.92 -3.48 -15.14
CA VAL A 8 -10.49 -4.59 -14.26
C VAL A 8 -11.70 -5.26 -13.59
N ARG A 9 -12.66 -4.47 -13.11
CA ARG A 9 -13.90 -4.96 -12.50
C ARG A 9 -14.77 -5.74 -13.47
N ALA A 10 -14.85 -5.31 -14.73
CA ALA A 10 -15.64 -5.98 -15.76
C ALA A 10 -15.03 -7.34 -16.17
N PHE A 11 -13.71 -7.41 -16.31
CA PHE A 11 -13.02 -8.65 -16.71
C PHE A 11 -12.84 -9.64 -15.56
N PHE A 12 -12.68 -9.18 -14.32
CA PHE A 12 -12.37 -10.03 -13.17
C PHE A 12 -13.29 -9.82 -11.93
N PRO A 13 -14.63 -9.82 -12.09
CA PRO A 13 -15.55 -9.47 -11.01
C PRO A 13 -15.46 -10.43 -9.82
N LYS A 14 -15.21 -11.72 -10.06
CA LYS A 14 -15.07 -12.74 -9.01
C LYS A 14 -13.82 -12.53 -8.15
N TYR A 15 -12.70 -12.14 -8.78
CA TYR A 15 -11.45 -11.84 -8.06
C TYR A 15 -11.68 -10.68 -7.10
N GLU A 16 -12.32 -9.62 -7.60
CA GLU A 16 -12.60 -8.43 -6.83
C GLU A 16 -13.57 -8.71 -5.68
N ALA A 17 -14.69 -9.41 -5.93
CA ALA A 17 -15.63 -9.78 -4.88
C ALA A 17 -14.96 -10.62 -3.76
N ASN A 18 -14.07 -11.55 -4.14
CA ASN A 18 -13.28 -12.35 -3.20
C ASN A 18 -12.29 -11.49 -2.41
N LEU A 19 -11.64 -10.52 -3.06
CA LEU A 19 -10.72 -9.56 -2.42
C LEU A 19 -11.45 -8.70 -1.38
N PHE A 20 -12.60 -8.12 -1.74
CA PHE A 20 -13.43 -7.34 -0.82
C PHE A 20 -13.93 -8.19 0.35
N THR A 21 -14.37 -9.41 0.08
CA THR A 21 -14.83 -10.35 1.12
C THR A 21 -13.70 -10.68 2.08
N LEU A 22 -12.49 -10.98 1.56
CA LEU A 22 -11.32 -11.28 2.36
C LEU A 22 -10.85 -10.07 3.18
N PHE A 23 -10.95 -8.88 2.60
CA PHE A 23 -10.62 -7.63 3.28
C PHE A 23 -11.61 -7.29 4.39
N PHE A 24 -12.91 -7.59 4.27
CA PHE A 24 -13.90 -7.20 5.29
C PHE A 24 -14.32 -8.33 6.27
N ARG A 25 -14.10 -9.61 5.95
CA ARG A 25 -14.55 -10.75 6.78
C ARG A 25 -13.40 -11.61 7.28
N ALA A 26 -13.43 -11.97 8.57
CA ALA A 26 -12.45 -12.81 9.26
C ALA A 26 -12.98 -14.22 9.62
N THR A 27 -13.22 -15.09 8.64
CA THR A 27 -13.76 -16.46 8.85
C THR A 27 -12.91 -17.56 8.22
N LEU A 28 -13.16 -18.85 8.51
CA LEU A 28 -12.43 -20.01 7.95
C LEU A 28 -12.36 -20.04 6.41
N ARG A 29 -13.35 -19.44 5.73
CA ARG A 29 -13.37 -19.25 4.28
C ARG A 29 -12.20 -18.40 3.76
N GLN A 30 -11.52 -17.66 4.63
CA GLN A 30 -10.38 -16.81 4.27
C GLN A 30 -9.18 -17.59 3.72
N GLN A 31 -8.87 -18.79 4.24
CA GLN A 31 -7.72 -19.57 3.73
C GLN A 31 -7.97 -20.01 2.28
N GLN A 32 -9.16 -20.57 2.00
CA GLN A 32 -9.57 -20.96 0.64
C GLN A 32 -9.63 -19.76 -0.32
N LEU A 33 -10.17 -18.62 0.13
CA LEU A 33 -10.22 -17.39 -0.68
C LEU A 33 -8.81 -16.84 -0.96
N ARG A 34 -7.92 -16.88 0.03
CA ARG A 34 -6.52 -16.48 -0.13
C ARG A 34 -5.83 -17.35 -1.17
N GLU A 35 -6.00 -18.68 -1.13
CA GLU A 35 -5.44 -19.59 -2.12
C GLU A 35 -5.97 -19.32 -3.54
N GLN A 36 -7.27 -19.09 -3.69
CA GLN A 36 -7.86 -18.72 -4.98
C GLN A 36 -7.29 -17.41 -5.54
N LEU A 37 -7.08 -16.41 -4.67
CA LEU A 37 -6.48 -15.13 -5.07
C LEU A 37 -5.00 -15.28 -5.44
N LEU A 38 -4.25 -16.18 -4.78
CA LEU A 38 -2.86 -16.49 -5.12
C LEU A 38 -2.72 -17.19 -6.47
N GLN A 39 -3.71 -17.99 -6.86
CA GLN A 39 -3.76 -18.66 -8.18
C GLN A 39 -4.08 -17.70 -9.35
N SER A 40 -4.49 -16.46 -9.05
CA SER A 40 -4.87 -15.45 -10.05
C SER A 40 -3.89 -14.26 -10.04
N PRO A 41 -2.68 -14.41 -10.60
CA PRO A 41 -1.66 -13.36 -10.55
C PRO A 41 -1.96 -12.15 -11.46
N LEU A 42 -2.69 -12.34 -12.56
CA LEU A 42 -2.97 -11.27 -13.52
C LEU A 42 -3.89 -10.17 -12.95
N PRO A 43 -5.06 -10.47 -12.35
CA PRO A 43 -5.89 -9.44 -11.70
C PRO A 43 -5.16 -8.75 -10.53
N SER A 44 -4.34 -9.53 -9.81
CA SER A 44 -3.48 -9.01 -8.73
C SER A 44 -2.53 -7.93 -9.25
N LEU A 45 -1.87 -8.17 -10.38
CA LEU A 45 -0.97 -7.22 -11.01
C LEU A 45 -1.70 -5.93 -11.40
N PHE A 46 -2.85 -6.03 -12.06
CA PHE A 46 -3.60 -4.84 -12.49
C PHE A 46 -4.04 -3.97 -11.31
N LEU A 47 -4.51 -4.56 -10.20
CA LEU A 47 -4.86 -3.78 -9.01
C LEU A 47 -3.65 -3.20 -8.28
N ASN A 48 -2.48 -3.82 -8.37
CA ASN A 48 -1.24 -3.24 -7.86
C ASN A 48 -0.78 -2.05 -8.71
N ILE A 49 -0.92 -2.14 -10.04
CA ILE A 49 -0.68 -1.00 -10.94
C ILE A 49 -1.64 0.14 -10.61
N LEU A 50 -2.93 -0.18 -10.40
CA LEU A 50 -3.92 0.81 -9.96
C LEU A 50 -3.48 1.52 -8.68
N PHE A 51 -3.03 0.77 -7.67
CA PHE A 51 -2.52 1.34 -6.43
C PHE A 51 -1.32 2.26 -6.64
N ILE A 52 -0.35 1.85 -7.47
CA ILE A 52 0.81 2.69 -7.76
C ILE A 52 0.38 4.00 -8.42
N LEU A 53 -0.51 3.93 -9.42
CA LEU A 53 -1.01 5.08 -10.15
C LEU A 53 -1.86 6.02 -9.26
N SER A 54 -2.82 5.48 -8.50
CA SER A 54 -3.68 6.30 -7.64
C SER A 54 -2.93 6.83 -6.42
N GLY A 55 -2.05 6.03 -5.82
CA GLY A 55 -1.20 6.43 -4.71
C GLY A 55 -0.22 7.54 -5.09
N SER A 56 0.45 7.42 -6.24
CA SER A 56 1.38 8.46 -6.69
C SER A 56 0.68 9.76 -7.04
N LEU A 57 -0.51 9.69 -7.63
CA LEU A 57 -1.31 10.88 -7.94
C LEU A 57 -1.78 11.56 -6.65
N TYR A 58 -2.20 10.77 -5.65
CA TYR A 58 -2.58 11.29 -4.34
C TYR A 58 -1.40 12.01 -3.65
N ILE A 59 -0.21 11.40 -3.65
CA ILE A 59 1.01 12.04 -3.11
C ILE A 59 1.30 13.36 -3.83
N SER A 60 1.09 13.41 -5.14
CA SER A 60 1.32 14.64 -5.94
C SER A 60 0.32 15.73 -5.61
N PHE A 61 -0.97 15.40 -5.43
CA PHE A 61 -1.97 16.34 -4.95
C PHE A 61 -1.67 16.84 -3.54
N LEU A 62 -1.24 15.95 -2.64
CA LEU A 62 -0.89 16.32 -1.27
C LEU A 62 0.33 17.25 -1.22
N ALA A 63 1.38 16.95 -2.00
CA ALA A 63 2.55 17.82 -2.11
C ALA A 63 2.18 19.21 -2.63
N ARG A 64 1.27 19.29 -3.62
CA ARG A 64 0.76 20.57 -4.13
C ARG A 64 -0.06 21.33 -3.09
N TYR A 65 -0.88 20.63 -2.31
CA TYR A 65 -1.71 21.22 -1.25
C TYR A 65 -0.87 21.83 -0.13
N GLU A 66 0.18 21.13 0.33
CA GLU A 66 1.11 21.63 1.37
C GLU A 66 2.11 22.68 0.84
N GLY A 67 2.08 22.99 -0.45
CA GLY A 67 3.03 23.93 -1.08
C GLY A 67 4.46 23.41 -1.20
N VAL A 68 4.68 22.11 -1.01
CA VAL A 68 5.98 21.45 -1.13
C VAL A 68 6.27 21.19 -2.61
N LEU A 69 7.51 21.44 -3.07
CA LEU A 69 7.95 21.17 -4.45
C LEU A 69 7.13 21.91 -5.54
N GLN A 70 6.62 23.12 -5.24
CA GLN A 70 5.83 23.92 -6.18
C GLN A 70 6.54 24.28 -7.50
N GLN A 71 7.88 24.26 -7.49
CA GLN A 71 8.72 24.59 -8.64
C GLN A 71 8.72 23.51 -9.72
N LEU A 72 8.32 22.27 -9.39
CA LEU A 72 8.25 21.17 -10.34
C LEU A 72 6.88 21.14 -11.03
N ASP A 73 6.88 20.82 -12.32
CA ASP A 73 5.66 20.53 -13.05
C ASP A 73 4.91 19.36 -12.42
N PHE A 74 3.59 19.47 -12.34
CA PHE A 74 2.73 18.45 -11.71
C PHE A 74 2.93 17.05 -12.32
N TRP A 75 3.07 16.96 -13.65
CA TRP A 75 3.28 15.70 -14.35
C TRP A 75 4.63 15.06 -14.01
N ILE A 76 5.67 15.87 -13.85
CA ILE A 76 7.01 15.41 -13.46
C ILE A 76 6.99 14.92 -12.01
N LEU A 77 6.35 15.68 -11.11
CA LEU A 77 6.13 15.29 -9.72
C LEU A 77 5.41 13.94 -9.62
N TRP A 78 4.38 13.74 -10.44
CA TRP A 78 3.64 12.48 -10.50
C TRP A 78 4.50 11.29 -10.94
N ILE A 79 5.36 11.48 -11.95
CA ILE A 79 6.29 10.43 -12.41
C ILE A 79 7.30 10.09 -11.30
N TYR A 80 7.86 11.10 -10.61
CA TYR A 80 8.76 10.86 -9.49
C TYR A 80 8.08 10.14 -8.34
N ALA A 81 6.87 10.56 -7.96
CA ALA A 81 6.07 9.90 -6.93
C ALA A 81 5.74 8.45 -7.32
N MET A 82 5.45 8.19 -8.59
CA MET A 82 5.20 6.85 -9.12
C MET A 82 6.44 5.97 -9.02
N GLY A 83 7.60 6.48 -9.45
CA GLY A 83 8.88 5.78 -9.35
C GLY A 83 9.27 5.48 -7.90
N ALA A 84 9.12 6.46 -7.01
CA ALA A 84 9.39 6.30 -5.59
C ALA A 84 8.48 5.25 -4.94
N LEU A 85 7.17 5.34 -5.18
CA LEU A 85 6.21 4.39 -4.62
C LEU A 85 6.43 2.98 -5.14
N ALA A 86 6.65 2.81 -6.45
CA ALA A 86 7.00 1.53 -7.04
C ALA A 86 8.30 0.96 -6.45
N GLY A 87 9.35 1.78 -6.37
CA GLY A 87 10.64 1.39 -5.80
C GLY A 87 10.55 0.93 -4.35
N ILE A 88 9.81 1.66 -3.51
CA ILE A 88 9.58 1.29 -2.10
C ILE A 88 8.90 -0.07 -1.99
N TYR A 89 7.84 -0.33 -2.77
CA TYR A 89 7.10 -1.59 -2.65
C TYR A 89 7.81 -2.78 -3.30
N ILE A 90 8.55 -2.56 -4.40
CA ILE A 90 9.42 -3.60 -4.98
C ILE A 90 10.55 -3.93 -4.01
N GLY A 91 11.22 -2.92 -3.45
CA GLY A 91 12.27 -3.11 -2.46
C GLY A 91 11.76 -3.84 -1.22
N LYS A 92 10.60 -3.44 -0.69
CA LYS A 92 9.94 -4.12 0.43
C LYS A 92 9.66 -5.59 0.11
N PHE A 93 9.12 -5.89 -1.07
CA PHE A 93 8.87 -7.26 -1.51
C PHE A 93 10.16 -8.09 -1.55
N LEU A 94 11.22 -7.58 -2.18
CA LEU A 94 12.50 -8.28 -2.30
C LEU A 94 13.11 -8.58 -0.93
N VAL A 95 13.20 -7.57 -0.07
CA VAL A 95 13.77 -7.68 1.28
C VAL A 95 13.02 -8.75 2.09
N ILE A 96 11.69 -8.67 2.17
CA ILE A 96 10.92 -9.64 2.97
C ILE A 96 11.04 -11.06 2.40
N LYS A 97 11.07 -11.19 1.06
CA LYS A 97 11.17 -12.50 0.41
C LYS A 97 12.54 -13.14 0.65
N THR A 98 13.64 -12.38 0.54
CA THR A 98 14.99 -12.91 0.78
C THR A 98 15.16 -13.35 2.23
N ILE A 99 14.64 -12.56 3.18
CA ILE A 99 14.70 -12.88 4.61
C ILE A 99 13.86 -14.09 4.96
N GLY A 100 12.64 -14.18 4.44
CA GLY A 100 11.79 -15.36 4.63
C GLY A 100 12.45 -16.63 4.12
N TRP A 101 13.23 -16.53 3.03
CA TRP A 101 14.02 -17.63 2.50
C TRP A 101 15.21 -17.98 3.38
N ILE A 102 16.03 -17.00 3.79
CA ILE A 102 17.22 -17.20 4.65
C ILE A 102 16.81 -17.83 6.00
N LEU A 103 15.74 -17.34 6.62
CA LEU A 103 15.27 -17.80 7.93
C LEU A 103 14.35 -19.03 7.85
N ARG A 104 14.09 -19.58 6.65
CA ARG A 104 13.16 -20.70 6.40
C ARG A 104 11.72 -20.48 6.89
N PHE A 105 11.32 -19.23 7.13
CA PHE A 105 9.94 -18.84 7.50
C PHE A 105 9.13 -18.38 6.28
N THR A 106 9.25 -19.10 5.15
CA THR A 106 8.68 -18.71 3.86
C THR A 106 7.15 -18.57 3.87
N LYS A 107 6.45 -19.45 4.60
CA LYS A 107 4.98 -19.37 4.72
C LYS A 107 4.52 -18.07 5.40
N ALA A 108 5.24 -17.64 6.42
CA ALA A 108 4.94 -16.45 7.16
C ALA A 108 5.31 -15.17 6.41
N SER A 109 6.47 -15.14 5.75
CA SER A 109 6.85 -14.03 4.87
C SER A 109 5.84 -13.85 3.74
N ASP A 110 5.40 -14.96 3.12
CA ASP A 110 4.45 -14.92 2.01
C ASP A 110 3.04 -14.50 2.49
N ALA A 111 2.65 -14.89 3.71
CA ALA A 111 1.43 -14.40 4.34
C ALA A 111 1.47 -12.90 4.60
N TYR A 112 2.59 -12.39 5.13
CA TYR A 112 2.78 -10.96 5.35
C TYR A 112 2.75 -10.17 4.03
N ILE A 113 3.51 -10.63 3.03
CA ILE A 113 3.54 -10.04 1.69
C ILE A 113 2.13 -10.01 1.09
N PHE A 114 1.38 -11.10 1.20
CA PHE A 114 0.00 -11.16 0.73
C PHE A 114 -0.88 -10.10 1.39
N VAL A 115 -0.82 -9.95 2.72
CA VAL A 115 -1.60 -8.94 3.44
C VAL A 115 -1.21 -7.52 3.00
N VAL A 116 0.09 -7.22 2.87
CA VAL A 116 0.56 -5.91 2.42
C VAL A 116 0.01 -5.58 1.02
N PHE A 117 0.15 -6.49 0.05
CA PHE A 117 -0.37 -6.27 -1.29
C PHE A 117 -1.90 -6.24 -1.34
N MET A 118 -2.58 -7.03 -0.50
CA MET A 118 -4.04 -6.98 -0.39
C MET A 118 -4.51 -5.60 0.06
N VAL A 119 -3.93 -5.06 1.14
CA VAL A 119 -4.28 -3.72 1.64
C VAL A 119 -3.93 -2.65 0.62
N ASN A 120 -2.75 -2.72 -0.03
CA ASN A 120 -2.39 -1.77 -1.08
C ASN A 120 -3.44 -1.69 -2.19
N LYS A 121 -3.89 -2.84 -2.73
CA LYS A 121 -4.93 -2.87 -3.77
C LYS A 121 -6.21 -2.19 -3.30
N MET A 122 -6.62 -2.45 -2.06
CA MET A 122 -7.82 -1.86 -1.46
C MET A 122 -7.65 -0.34 -1.26
N THR A 123 -6.50 0.11 -0.77
CA THR A 123 -6.15 1.53 -0.70
C THR A 123 -6.23 2.19 -2.08
N GLY A 124 -5.71 1.51 -3.11
CA GLY A 124 -5.75 1.99 -4.48
C GLY A 124 -7.17 2.23 -4.99
N ILE A 125 -8.10 1.34 -4.64
CA ILE A 125 -9.53 1.45 -4.98
C ILE A 125 -10.20 2.57 -4.16
N PHE A 126 -9.97 2.64 -2.85
CA PHE A 126 -10.55 3.66 -1.97
C PHE A 126 -10.04 5.07 -2.24
N LEU A 127 -8.84 5.21 -2.81
CA LEU A 127 -8.31 6.51 -3.24
C LEU A 127 -9.01 7.06 -4.49
N LEU A 128 -9.62 6.23 -5.33
CA LEU A 128 -10.29 6.73 -6.56
C LEU A 128 -11.36 7.80 -6.32
N PRO A 129 -12.34 7.62 -5.41
CA PRO A 129 -13.31 8.67 -5.11
C PRO A 129 -12.65 9.91 -4.49
N VAL A 130 -11.64 9.74 -3.64
CA VAL A 130 -10.89 10.85 -3.04
C VAL A 130 -10.19 11.69 -4.11
N LEU A 131 -9.51 11.03 -5.05
CA LEU A 131 -8.81 11.69 -6.15
C LEU A 131 -9.76 12.48 -7.04
N LEU A 132 -10.98 11.97 -7.27
CA LEU A 132 -11.99 12.71 -8.02
C LEU A 132 -12.38 14.01 -7.30
N LEU A 133 -12.58 13.95 -5.98
CA LEU A 133 -12.89 15.14 -5.17
C LEU A 133 -11.72 16.13 -5.11
N MET A 134 -10.47 15.64 -5.08
CA MET A 134 -9.27 16.48 -5.09
C MET A 134 -8.97 17.10 -6.46
N ALA A 135 -9.36 16.45 -7.56
CA ALA A 135 -9.14 16.95 -8.91
C ALA A 135 -10.06 18.12 -9.27
N PHE A 136 -11.22 18.23 -8.62
CA PHE A 136 -12.17 19.33 -8.78
C PHE A 136 -12.42 20.03 -7.43
N PRO A 137 -11.40 20.73 -6.90
CA PRO A 137 -11.51 21.32 -5.59
C PRO A 137 -12.48 22.50 -5.61
N SER A 138 -13.40 22.52 -4.65
CA SER A 138 -13.94 23.79 -4.16
C SER A 138 -13.10 24.22 -2.97
N GLU A 139 -12.75 25.51 -2.89
CA GLU A 139 -11.78 26.02 -1.90
C GLU A 139 -12.17 25.68 -0.46
N SER A 140 -13.47 25.61 -0.16
CA SER A 140 -14.00 25.23 1.15
C SER A 140 -13.96 23.72 1.43
N LEU A 141 -14.08 22.86 0.42
CA LEU A 141 -14.12 21.40 0.62
C LEU A 141 -12.74 20.74 0.61
N LEU A 142 -11.75 21.35 -0.04
CA LEU A 142 -10.43 20.75 -0.21
C LEU A 142 -9.77 20.38 1.14
N PRO A 143 -9.74 21.24 2.18
CA PRO A 143 -9.15 20.88 3.48
C PRO A 143 -9.88 19.70 4.16
N VAL A 144 -11.21 19.64 4.01
CA VAL A 144 -12.04 18.55 4.57
C VAL A 144 -11.73 17.23 3.87
N VAL A 145 -11.64 17.24 2.53
CA VAL A 145 -11.31 16.06 1.73
C VAL A 145 -9.89 15.56 2.05
N VAL A 146 -8.91 16.46 2.14
CA VAL A 146 -7.54 16.12 2.53
C VAL A 146 -7.53 15.47 3.92
N THR A 147 -8.14 16.09 4.91
CA THR A 147 -8.16 15.59 6.29
C THR A 147 -8.82 14.20 6.38
N LEU A 148 -9.99 14.03 5.75
CA LEU A 148 -10.70 12.75 5.74
C LEU A 148 -9.90 11.67 5.02
N SER A 149 -9.22 12.02 3.92
CA SER A 149 -8.38 11.08 3.18
C SER A 149 -7.17 10.61 3.98
N LEU A 150 -6.55 11.50 4.77
CA LEU A 150 -5.44 11.15 5.65
C LEU A 150 -5.91 10.24 6.79
N ILE A 151 -7.05 10.52 7.41
CA ILE A 151 -7.66 9.64 8.42
C ILE A 151 -7.92 8.26 7.82
N MET A 152 -8.51 8.21 6.61
CA MET A 152 -8.77 6.95 5.89
C MET A 152 -7.48 6.17 5.65
N LEU A 153 -6.40 6.81 5.19
CA LEU A 153 -5.10 6.17 5.01
C LEU A 153 -4.51 5.64 6.33
N VAL A 154 -4.56 6.42 7.40
CA VAL A 154 -4.09 6.00 8.73
C VAL A 154 -4.86 4.78 9.21
N VAL A 155 -6.18 4.76 9.06
CA VAL A 155 -7.03 3.62 9.42
C VAL A 155 -6.67 2.37 8.59
N LEU A 156 -6.45 2.51 7.27
CA LEU A 156 -6.05 1.39 6.42
C LEU A 156 -4.65 0.86 6.77
N LEU A 157 -3.71 1.73 7.13
CA LEU A 157 -2.38 1.34 7.59
C LEU A 157 -2.45 0.63 8.96
N ALA A 158 -3.21 1.16 9.91
CA ALA A 158 -3.48 0.50 11.18
C ALA A 158 -4.12 -0.88 10.97
N TYR A 159 -5.10 -0.97 10.07
CA TYR A 159 -5.75 -2.21 9.69
C TYR A 159 -4.78 -3.25 9.16
N ARG A 160 -3.84 -2.83 8.29
CA ARG A 160 -2.75 -3.68 7.79
C ARG A 160 -1.97 -4.31 8.93
N PHE A 161 -1.63 -3.54 9.96
CA PHE A 161 -0.89 -4.06 11.12
C PHE A 161 -1.65 -5.12 11.89
N LEU A 162 -2.93 -4.86 12.16
CA LEU A 162 -3.78 -5.79 12.90
C LEU A 162 -3.97 -7.12 12.16
N ILE A 163 -4.22 -7.07 10.85
CA ILE A 163 -4.34 -8.29 10.04
C ILE A 163 -3.00 -9.01 9.91
N SER A 164 -1.93 -8.31 9.54
CA SER A 164 -0.62 -8.92 9.36
C SER A 164 -0.20 -9.67 10.62
N TYR A 165 -0.42 -9.08 11.78
CA TYR A 165 -0.18 -9.73 13.06
C TYR A 165 -1.02 -11.00 13.23
N ARG A 166 -2.33 -10.95 13.00
CA ARG A 166 -3.23 -12.10 13.16
C ARG A 166 -2.89 -13.25 12.20
N VAL A 167 -2.62 -12.93 10.93
CA VAL A 167 -2.35 -13.93 9.89
C VAL A 167 -0.98 -14.57 10.10
N VAL A 168 0.06 -13.77 10.37
CA VAL A 168 1.41 -14.33 10.59
C VAL A 168 1.49 -15.15 11.88
N ARG A 169 0.80 -14.74 12.95
CA ARG A 169 0.70 -15.54 14.18
C ARG A 169 0.08 -16.93 13.96
N ASN A 170 -0.85 -17.06 13.02
CA ASN A 170 -1.42 -18.37 12.70
C ASN A 170 -0.43 -19.26 11.94
N GLU A 171 0.52 -18.68 11.20
CA GLU A 171 1.55 -19.41 10.43
C GLU A 171 2.78 -19.74 11.28
N ILE A 172 3.08 -18.93 12.30
CA ILE A 172 4.19 -19.18 13.22
C ILE A 172 3.70 -19.14 14.67
N LYS A 173 3.85 -20.26 15.38
CA LYS A 173 3.65 -20.36 16.84
C LYS A 173 4.76 -19.62 17.62
N VAL A 174 5.07 -18.36 17.30
CA VAL A 174 6.05 -17.54 18.05
C VAL A 174 5.34 -16.57 18.97
N ASN A 175 6.03 -16.20 20.05
CA ASN A 175 5.57 -15.24 21.03
C ASN A 175 5.34 -13.85 20.37
N PRO A 176 4.25 -13.12 20.68
CA PRO A 176 3.88 -11.82 20.10
C PRO A 176 5.00 -10.78 20.03
N PHE A 177 5.83 -10.78 21.07
CA PHE A 177 6.89 -9.79 21.28
C PHE A 177 8.03 -9.92 20.26
N HIS A 178 8.39 -11.16 19.89
CA HIS A 178 9.42 -11.41 18.89
C HIS A 178 8.97 -11.00 17.49
N PHE A 179 7.71 -11.27 17.14
CA PHE A 179 7.16 -10.84 15.85
C PHE A 179 7.04 -9.31 15.76
N PHE A 180 6.62 -8.64 16.84
CA PHE A 180 6.52 -7.19 16.88
C PHE A 180 7.89 -6.51 16.70
N ILE A 181 8.93 -6.97 17.42
CA ILE A 181 10.30 -6.47 17.25
C ILE A 181 10.79 -6.69 15.81
N TYR A 182 10.49 -7.85 15.22
CA TYR A 182 10.87 -8.16 13.85
C TYR A 182 10.18 -7.25 12.82
N LEU A 183 8.88 -7.00 12.99
CA LEU A 183 8.10 -6.14 12.11
C LEU A 183 8.54 -4.67 12.22
N CYS A 184 8.75 -4.17 13.45
CA CYS A 184 9.29 -2.83 13.68
C CYS A 184 10.69 -2.67 13.07
N ALA A 185 11.57 -3.65 13.23
CA ALA A 185 12.88 -3.63 12.60
C ALA A 185 12.76 -3.58 11.07
N PHE A 186 11.83 -4.34 10.47
CA PHE A 186 11.70 -4.39 9.02
C PHE A 186 10.95 -3.25 8.37
N GLU A 187 10.14 -2.52 9.12
CA GLU A 187 9.31 -1.46 8.55
C GLU A 187 9.74 -0.07 8.97
N ILE A 188 10.24 0.10 10.20
CA ILE A 188 10.73 1.38 10.70
C ILE A 188 12.18 1.61 10.28
N ALA A 189 13.03 0.57 10.22
CA ALA A 189 14.43 0.75 9.83
C ALA A 189 14.62 1.25 8.38
N PRO A 190 13.90 0.75 7.36
CA PRO A 190 14.02 1.30 6.01
C PRO A 190 13.54 2.75 5.91
N LEU A 191 12.48 3.10 6.64
CA LEU A 191 11.96 4.47 6.74
C LEU A 191 12.98 5.42 7.38
N LEU A 192 13.66 4.98 8.45
CA LEU A 192 14.76 5.71 9.08
C LEU A 192 15.97 5.87 8.14
N LEU A 193 16.28 4.84 7.35
CA LEU A 193 17.38 4.87 6.38
C LEU A 193 17.09 5.87 5.26
N ILE A 194 15.86 5.87 4.72
CA ILE A 194 15.41 6.85 3.72
C ILE A 194 15.44 8.26 4.29
N TYR A 195 14.91 8.46 5.51
CA TYR A 195 14.93 9.76 6.19
C TYR A 195 16.36 10.29 6.36
N LYS A 196 17.29 9.42 6.78
CA LYS A 196 18.71 9.78 6.94
C LYS A 196 19.37 10.13 5.61
N VAL A 197 19.08 9.39 4.53
CA VAL A 197 19.60 9.69 3.19
C VAL A 197 19.03 11.01 2.68
N LEU A 198 17.75 11.27 2.89
CA LEU A 198 17.08 12.48 2.45
C LEU A 198 17.61 13.72 3.17
N LEU A 199 17.83 13.63 4.48
CA LEU A 199 18.53 14.68 5.24
C LEU A 199 19.94 14.94 4.72
N ASN A 200 20.72 13.89 4.45
CA ASN A 200 22.09 14.03 3.97
C ASN A 200 22.18 14.64 2.56
N ILE A 201 21.15 14.44 1.72
CA ILE A 201 21.02 15.10 0.42
C ILE A 201 20.68 16.59 0.61
N VAL A 202 19.73 16.91 1.50
CA VAL A 202 19.35 18.30 1.81
C VAL A 202 20.53 19.08 2.39
N GLU A 203 21.28 18.48 3.33
CA GLU A 203 22.44 19.10 3.97
C GLU A 203 23.64 19.27 3.02
N ARG A 204 23.73 18.47 1.95
CA ARG A 204 24.69 18.67 0.85
C ARG A 204 24.28 19.71 -0.19
N THR A 205 23.01 20.12 -0.19
CA THR A 205 22.45 21.06 -1.18
C THR A 205 22.32 22.48 -0.61
N ILE A 206 22.54 22.66 0.70
CA ILE A 206 22.69 23.94 1.41
C ILE A 206 24.18 24.24 1.57
#